data_AF-A0A5R8LWU8-F1
#
_entry.id   AF-A0A5R8LWU8-F1
#
_cell.length_a   1.000
_cell.length_b   1.000
_cell.length_c   1.000
_cell.angle_alpha   90.00
_cell.angle_beta   90.00
_cell.angle_gamma   90.00
#
_symmetry.space_group_name_H-M   'P 1'
#
loop_
_entity.id
_entity.type
_entity.pdbx_description
1 polymer ?
#
loop_
_entity_poly.entity_id
_entity_poly.type
_entity_poly.pdbx_seq_one_letter_code
_entity_poly.pdbx_strand_id
1 'polypeptide(L)'
;MKTNDLVSLYVAFVEGSGGKKRPVLVRSVTETRVTGFKITTKYANKSAFIRRQYYQIQDWQVVGLRQPSWIDIGRLYSFPKHGLHFKEIGHLTPRDQIDLDRFNTRFKEAQEKRSNR
;
A
#
# COMPACT_ATOMS: atom_id res chain seq x y z
N MET A 1 7.49 9.60 -8.97
CA MET A 1 7.06 8.96 -7.71
C MET A 1 7.64 9.75 -6.56
N LYS A 2 6.81 10.13 -5.61
CA LYS A 2 7.15 10.72 -4.32
C LYS A 2 6.35 10.02 -3.23
N THR A 3 6.72 10.26 -1.97
CA THR A 3 5.97 9.77 -0.82
C THR A 3 4.51 10.16 -0.91
N ASN A 4 3.62 9.23 -0.56
CA ASN A 4 2.16 9.32 -0.63
C ASN A 4 1.54 9.29 -2.04
N ASP A 5 2.33 9.06 -3.10
CA ASP A 5 1.76 8.72 -4.39
C ASP A 5 1.14 7.31 -4.38
N LEU A 6 0.01 7.17 -5.08
CA LEU A 6 -0.58 5.89 -5.45
C LEU A 6 -0.14 5.55 -6.86
N VAL A 7 0.47 4.37 -7.01
CA VAL A 7 0.98 3.90 -8.30
C VAL A 7 0.54 2.47 -8.57
N SER A 8 0.38 2.12 -9.83
CA SER A 8 0.23 0.74 -10.28
C SER A 8 1.57 0.24 -10.81
N LEU A 9 2.29 -0.56 -10.01
CA LEU A 9 3.51 -1.23 -10.45
C LEU A 9 3.19 -2.40 -11.37
N TYR A 10 3.94 -2.58 -12.44
CA TYR A 10 3.89 -3.78 -13.27
C TYR A 10 4.98 -4.75 -12.84
N VAL A 11 4.59 -5.97 -12.47
CA VAL A 11 5.52 -7.04 -12.11
C VAL A 11 5.36 -8.18 -13.12
N ALA A 12 6.37 -8.39 -13.96
CA ALA A 12 6.44 -9.50 -14.89
C ALA A 12 6.49 -10.84 -14.14
N PHE A 13 5.93 -11.89 -14.74
CA PHE A 13 6.13 -13.25 -14.22
C PHE A 13 7.53 -13.76 -14.58
N VAL A 14 8.09 -14.63 -13.73
CA VAL A 14 9.43 -15.20 -13.96
C VAL A 14 9.39 -16.26 -15.08
N GLU A 15 8.26 -16.96 -15.25
CA GLU A 15 8.12 -18.11 -16.17
C GLU A 15 6.90 -17.97 -17.10
N GLY A 16 6.88 -16.93 -17.94
CA GLY A 16 5.86 -16.81 -18.99
C GLY A 16 5.64 -15.39 -19.52
N SER A 17 4.80 -15.26 -20.55
CA SER A 17 4.39 -13.96 -21.07
C SER A 17 3.30 -13.34 -20.16
N GLY A 18 3.55 -12.12 -19.68
CA GLY A 18 2.58 -11.34 -18.91
C GLY A 18 3.09 -10.86 -17.55
N GLY A 19 2.19 -10.27 -16.77
CA GLY A 19 2.52 -9.72 -15.47
C GLY A 19 1.29 -9.27 -14.70
N LYS A 20 1.47 -8.93 -13.42
CA LYS A 20 0.41 -8.41 -12.55
C LYS A 20 0.64 -6.93 -12.26
N LYS A 21 -0.41 -6.15 -12.45
CA LYS A 21 -0.49 -4.78 -11.94
C LYS A 21 -0.74 -4.82 -10.43
N ARG A 22 0.07 -4.10 -9.67
CA ARG A 22 0.04 -4.04 -8.20
C ARG A 22 -0.11 -2.57 -7.80
N PRO A 23 -1.30 -2.15 -7.35
CA PRO A 23 -1.47 -0.85 -6.73
C PRO A 23 -0.66 -0.77 -5.42
N VAL A 24 0.11 0.31 -5.23
CA VAL A 24 0.99 0.53 -4.08
C VAL A 24 0.90 2.00 -3.66
N LEU A 25 0.88 2.25 -2.35
CA LEU A 25 1.13 3.56 -1.74
C LEU A 25 2.63 3.71 -1.50
N VAL A 26 3.26 4.69 -2.15
CA VAL A 26 4.69 4.97 -2.00
C VAL A 26 4.96 5.57 -0.62
N ARG A 27 5.97 5.04 0.09
CA ARG A 27 6.41 5.57 1.39
C ARG A 27 7.83 6.11 1.37
N SER A 28 8.70 5.57 0.51
CA SER A 28 9.99 6.18 0.24
C SER A 28 10.47 5.85 -1.17
N VAL A 29 11.27 6.75 -1.72
CA VAL A 29 11.97 6.58 -2.99
C VAL A 29 13.43 6.93 -2.74
N THR A 30 14.32 5.99 -2.97
CA THR A 30 15.77 6.21 -2.97
C THR A 30 16.29 6.17 -4.41
N GLU A 31 17.61 6.29 -4.58
CA GLU A 31 18.25 6.12 -5.88
C GLU A 31 18.01 4.73 -6.47
N THR A 32 18.03 3.69 -5.63
CA THR A 32 18.00 2.29 -6.09
C THR A 32 16.69 1.58 -5.82
N ARG A 33 15.84 2.07 -4.91
CA ARG A 33 14.64 1.36 -4.47
C ARG A 33 13.43 2.27 -4.30
N VAL A 34 12.26 1.67 -4.44
CA VAL A 34 10.98 2.25 -4.03
C VAL A 34 10.40 1.36 -2.95
N THR A 35 9.97 1.95 -1.84
CA THR A 35 9.23 1.23 -0.81
C THR A 35 7.79 1.71 -0.72
N GLY A 36 6.89 0.79 -0.38
CA GLY A 36 5.48 1.13 -0.27
C GLY A 36 4.61 0.02 0.30
N PHE A 37 3.39 0.41 0.67
CA PHE A 37 2.35 -0.50 1.14
C PHE A 37 1.49 -0.97 -0.01
N LYS A 38 1.08 -2.23 -0.01
CA LYS A 38 0.17 -2.75 -1.03
C LYS A 38 -1.22 -2.15 -0.85
N ILE A 39 -1.88 -1.88 -1.97
CA ILE A 39 -3.29 -1.51 -2.00
C ILE A 39 -4.07 -2.70 -2.57
N THR A 40 -5.18 -3.06 -1.93
CA THR A 40 -6.03 -4.19 -2.34
C THR A 40 -7.50 -3.82 -2.29
N THR A 41 -8.29 -4.47 -3.14
CA THR A 41 -9.76 -4.44 -3.07
C THR A 41 -10.32 -5.69 -2.40
N LYS A 42 -9.46 -6.67 -2.08
CA LYS A 42 -9.84 -7.98 -1.54
C LYS A 42 -9.88 -8.03 0.00
N TYR A 43 -10.24 -6.92 0.65
CA TYR A 43 -10.35 -6.84 2.11
C TYR A 43 -11.37 -7.85 2.67
N ALA A 44 -12.53 -7.96 2.02
CA ALA A 44 -13.60 -8.88 2.42
C ALA A 44 -13.16 -10.36 2.45
N ASN A 45 -12.12 -10.74 1.71
CA ASN A 45 -11.66 -12.13 1.66
C ASN A 45 -10.60 -12.45 2.74
N LYS A 46 -10.26 -11.48 3.61
CA LYS A 46 -9.25 -11.66 4.67
C LYS A 46 -9.89 -12.10 5.98
N SER A 47 -9.16 -12.88 6.77
CA SER A 47 -9.57 -13.25 8.13
C SER A 47 -9.66 -12.02 9.04
N ALA A 48 -10.45 -12.09 10.10
CA ALA A 48 -10.57 -11.01 11.07
C ALA A 48 -9.21 -10.59 11.66
N PHE A 49 -8.30 -11.54 11.87
CA PHE A 49 -6.94 -11.27 12.30
C PHE A 49 -6.17 -10.41 11.30
N ILE A 50 -6.17 -10.80 10.03
CA ILE A 50 -5.44 -10.10 8.95
C ILE A 50 -6.08 -8.73 8.68
N ARG A 51 -7.40 -8.60 8.70
CA ARG A 51 -8.11 -7.33 8.46
C ARG A 51 -7.68 -6.19 9.37
N ARG A 52 -7.16 -6.47 10.57
CA ARG A 52 -6.68 -5.46 11.55
C ARG A 52 -5.56 -4.57 11.02
N GLN A 53 -4.82 -5.01 10.00
CA GLN A 53 -3.72 -4.24 9.40
C GLN A 53 -4.13 -3.49 8.12
N TYR A 54 -5.43 -3.49 7.77
CA TYR A 54 -5.92 -2.86 6.54
C TYR A 54 -6.61 -1.53 6.87
N TYR A 55 -6.00 -0.45 6.43
CA TYR A 55 -6.60 0.88 6.48
C TYR A 55 -7.44 1.11 5.23
N GLN A 56 -8.70 1.50 5.37
CA GLN A 56 -9.57 1.85 4.24
C GLN A 56 -9.23 3.26 3.76
N ILE A 57 -8.93 3.42 2.46
CA ILE A 57 -8.76 4.74 1.84
C ILE A 57 -10.15 5.38 1.76
N GLN A 58 -10.33 6.49 2.44
CA GLN A 58 -11.63 7.14 2.55
C GLN A 58 -11.95 7.92 1.26
N ASP A 59 -10.98 8.68 0.73
CA ASP A 59 -11.14 9.48 -0.49
C ASP A 59 -10.72 8.72 -1.77
N TRP A 60 -11.01 7.42 -1.84
CA TRP A 60 -10.53 6.56 -2.92
C TRP A 60 -10.92 7.07 -4.33
N GLN A 61 -12.10 7.67 -4.49
CA GLN A 61 -12.55 8.28 -5.75
C GLN A 61 -11.69 9.49 -6.15
N VAL A 62 -11.41 10.37 -5.19
CA VAL A 62 -10.66 11.62 -5.38
C VAL A 62 -9.23 11.30 -5.84
N VAL A 63 -8.64 10.24 -5.30
CA VAL A 63 -7.26 9.82 -5.62
C VAL A 63 -7.17 8.92 -6.85
N GLY A 64 -8.26 8.76 -7.61
CA GLY A 64 -8.27 8.07 -8.91
C GLY A 64 -8.49 6.56 -8.87
N LEU A 65 -8.89 5.99 -7.72
CA LEU A 65 -9.25 4.57 -7.62
C LEU A 65 -10.69 4.36 -8.11
N ARG A 66 -10.93 3.20 -8.74
CA ARG A 66 -12.24 2.87 -9.34
C ARG A 66 -13.25 2.27 -8.35
N GLN A 67 -12.79 1.84 -7.19
CA GLN A 67 -13.61 1.19 -6.17
C GLN A 67 -12.94 1.31 -4.80
N PRO A 68 -13.69 1.09 -3.70
CA PRO A 68 -13.13 1.05 -2.35
C PRO A 68 -11.90 0.14 -2.27
N SER A 69 -10.85 0.65 -1.65
CA SER A 69 -9.55 -0.01 -1.59
C SER A 69 -8.92 0.21 -0.22
N TRP A 70 -8.07 -0.73 0.19
CA TRP A 70 -7.41 -0.74 1.49
C TRP A 70 -5.90 -0.80 1.34
N ILE A 71 -5.20 -0.02 2.17
CA ILE A 71 -3.75 -0.05 2.34
C ILE A 71 -3.40 -1.13 3.37
N ASP A 72 -2.57 -2.08 2.97
CA ASP A 72 -2.03 -3.13 3.83
C ASP A 72 -0.75 -2.63 4.52
N ILE A 73 -0.86 -2.21 5.77
CA ILE A 73 0.30 -1.69 6.55
C ILE A 73 1.11 -2.80 7.22
N GLY A 74 0.68 -4.06 7.13
CA GLY A 74 1.33 -5.18 7.82
C GLY A 74 2.72 -5.51 7.29
N ARG A 75 3.03 -5.11 6.04
CA ARG A 75 4.36 -5.29 5.46
C ARG A 75 4.70 -4.15 4.51
N LEU A 76 5.86 -3.53 4.74
CA LEU A 76 6.49 -2.64 3.77
C LEU A 76 7.17 -3.47 2.68
N TYR A 77 6.83 -3.22 1.43
CA TYR A 77 7.44 -3.87 0.28
C TYR A 77 8.51 -2.96 -0.32
N SER A 78 9.59 -3.56 -0.83
CA SER A 78 10.70 -2.84 -1.43
C SER A 78 10.98 -3.40 -2.82
N PHE A 79 10.96 -2.52 -3.82
CA PHE A 79 11.12 -2.85 -5.23
C PHE A 79 12.41 -2.19 -5.76
N PRO A 80 13.19 -2.87 -6.61
CA PRO A 80 14.27 -2.19 -7.34
C PRO A 80 13.66 -1.10 -8.24
N LYS A 81 14.27 0.07 -8.25
CA LYS A 81 13.84 1.20 -9.09
C LYS A 81 14.27 1.01 -10.55
N HIS A 82 15.44 0.39 -10.75
CA HIS A 82 15.92 0.01 -12.08
C HIS A 82 14.95 -0.98 -12.74
N GLY A 83 14.52 -0.67 -13.97
CA GLY A 83 13.55 -1.49 -14.71
C GLY A 83 12.12 -1.48 -14.15
N LEU A 84 11.81 -0.58 -13.20
CA LEU A 84 10.47 -0.51 -12.63
C LEU A 84 9.50 0.22 -13.56
N HIS A 85 8.56 -0.51 -14.13
CA HIS A 85 7.46 0.07 -14.89
C HIS A 85 6.26 0.35 -13.98
N PHE A 86 5.74 1.57 -14.03
CA PHE A 86 4.56 1.95 -13.25
C PHE A 86 3.66 2.93 -14.01
N LYS A 87 2.40 2.98 -13.57
CA LYS A 87 1.44 4.02 -13.96
C LYS A 87 1.03 4.78 -12.71
N GLU A 88 1.01 6.12 -12.78
CA GLU A 88 0.47 6.95 -11.71
C GLU A 88 -1.06 6.78 -11.61
N ILE A 89 -1.56 6.70 -10.38
CA ILE A 89 -3.00 6.63 -10.09
C ILE A 89 -3.46 7.98 -9.53
N GLY A 90 -2.71 8.50 -8.55
CA GLY A 90 -2.99 9.77 -7.89
C GLY A 90 -2.12 9.95 -6.66
N HIS A 91 -2.54 10.84 -5.76
CA HIS A 91 -1.82 11.16 -4.54
C HIS A 91 -2.78 11.08 -3.35
N LEU A 92 -2.34 10.47 -2.24
CA LEU A 92 -3.17 10.27 -1.06
C LEU A 92 -3.63 11.64 -0.52
N THR A 93 -4.89 11.80 -0.15
CA THR A 93 -5.38 13.09 0.37
C THR A 93 -4.76 13.42 1.72
N PRO A 94 -4.63 14.71 2.10
CA PRO A 94 -4.15 15.07 3.43
C PRO A 94 -4.93 14.40 4.57
N ARG A 95 -6.25 14.23 4.41
CA ARG A 95 -7.09 13.49 5.36
C ARG A 95 -6.63 12.05 5.50
N ASP A 96 -6.56 11.33 4.38
CA ASP A 96 -6.14 9.92 4.40
C ASP A 96 -4.68 9.75 4.87
N GLN A 97 -3.80 10.73 4.64
CA GLN A 97 -2.43 10.73 5.18
C GLN A 97 -2.44 10.79 6.72
N ILE A 98 -3.15 11.76 7.31
CA ILE A 98 -3.25 11.93 8.77
C ILE A 98 -3.88 10.70 9.42
N ASP A 99 -4.96 10.19 8.85
CA ASP A 99 -5.68 9.04 9.38
C ASP A 99 -4.88 7.75 9.26
N LEU A 100 -4.15 7.55 8.15
CA LEU A 100 -3.24 6.43 7.98
C LEU A 100 -2.11 6.45 9.00
N ASP A 101 -1.50 7.61 9.26
CA ASP A 101 -0.42 7.73 10.23
C ASP A 101 -0.93 7.42 11.65
N ARG A 102 -2.11 7.93 12.02
CA ARG A 102 -2.79 7.58 13.30
C ARG A 102 -3.10 6.09 13.39
N PHE A 103 -3.59 5.49 12.31
CA PHE A 103 -3.88 4.06 12.24
C PHE A 103 -2.61 3.22 12.43
N ASN A 104 -1.51 3.62 11.79
CA ASN A 104 -0.21 2.95 11.90
C ASN A 104 0.35 2.99 13.34
N THR A 105 0.25 4.13 14.02
CA THR A 105 0.66 4.26 15.43
C THR A 105 -0.12 3.28 16.32
N ARG A 106 -1.46 3.30 16.23
CA ARG A 106 -2.32 2.39 17.00
C ARG A 106 -2.05 0.92 16.70
N PHE A 107 -1.78 0.59 15.44
CA PHE A 107 -1.46 -0.76 15.03
C PHE A 107 -0.15 -1.26 15.67
N LYS A 108 0.91 -0.44 15.67
CA LYS A 108 2.20 -0.78 16.29
C LYS A 108 2.09 -0.98 17.80
N GLU A 109 1.44 -0.06 18.51
CA GLU A 109 1.18 -0.19 19.96
C GLU A 109 0.44 -1.50 20.28
N ALA A 110 -0.53 -1.89 19.45
CA ALA A 110 -1.28 -3.13 19.63
C ALA A 110 -0.45 -4.39 19.35
N GLN A 111 0.58 -4.32 18.49
CA GLN A 111 1.51 -5.42 18.25
C GLN A 111 2.50 -5.58 19.42
N GLU A 112 3.09 -4.48 19.90
CA GLU A 112 4.03 -4.48 21.02
C GLU A 112 3.39 -5.06 22.30
N LYS A 113 2.17 -4.61 22.62
CA LYS A 113 1.39 -5.16 23.76
C LYS A 113 1.11 -6.65 23.67
N ARG A 114 1.10 -7.23 22.46
CA ARG A 114 0.90 -8.67 22.24
C ARG A 114 2.21 -9.44 22.28
N SER A 115 3.32 -8.83 21.86
CA SER A 115 4.65 -9.45 21.93
C SER A 115 5.18 -9.55 23.37
N ASN A 116 4.68 -8.70 24.27
CA ASN A 116 5.07 -8.67 25.68
C ASN A 116 4.12 -9.47 26.60
N ARG A 117 3.24 -10.29 26.04
CA ARG A 117 2.35 -11.22 26.75
C ARG A 117 2.75 -12.65 26.45
#